data_AF-A0A350C0V7-F1
#
_entry.id   AF-A0A350C0V7-F1
#
_cell.length_a   1.000
_cell.length_b   1.000
_cell.length_c   1.000
_cell.angle_alpha   90.00
_cell.angle_beta   90.00
_cell.angle_gamma   90.00
#
_symmetry.space_group_name_H-M   'P 1'
#
loop_
_entity.id
_entity.type
_entity.pdbx_description
1 polymer ?
#
loop_
_entity_poly.entity_id
_entity_poly.type
_entity_poly.pdbx_seq_one_letter_code
_entity_poly.pdbx_strand_id
1 'polypeptide(L)'
;MIKELATVLSQESIAAGIYSLVLKVSFAEDVIPGQFVSLYSRDASRLLPRPISICESSPEEGTIRLVYRIAGAGTSEFSKLIAGEKIEVLGPLGNGFPVKEYAESRVLLVGGGIGIPPLLSCARKLTDKTFAVGYRSETYLLADLESEATVHVATEDGSLGTPGNVLDAIKADGVKADVIFSCGPKPMLRALKA
;
A
#
# COMPACT_ATOMS: atom_id res chain seq x y z
N MET A 1 15.91 -12.51 -1.02
CA MET A 1 14.99 -12.76 0.11
C MET A 1 15.84 -12.95 1.36
N ILE A 2 15.63 -12.10 2.36
CA ILE A 2 16.38 -12.07 3.62
C ILE A 2 15.39 -12.18 4.76
N LYS A 3 15.71 -13.03 5.76
CA LYS A 3 14.97 -13.11 7.02
C LYS A 3 15.80 -12.43 8.11
N GLU A 4 15.24 -11.44 8.79
CA GLU A 4 15.96 -10.67 9.80
C GLU A 4 15.06 -10.13 10.91
N LEU A 5 15.68 -9.67 12.00
CA LEU A 5 15.02 -8.87 13.04
C LEU A 5 15.13 -7.39 12.68
N ALA A 6 14.07 -6.84 12.10
CA ALA A 6 13.96 -5.43 11.77
C ALA A 6 13.68 -4.59 13.02
N THR A 7 14.18 -3.36 13.04
CA THR A 7 13.92 -2.40 14.12
C THR A 7 12.76 -1.49 13.72
N VAL A 8 11.79 -1.35 14.61
CA VAL A 8 10.69 -0.40 14.49
C VAL A 8 11.25 1.00 14.72
N LEU A 9 11.13 1.88 13.72
CA LEU A 9 11.52 3.28 13.85
C LEU A 9 10.36 4.14 14.33
N SER A 10 9.17 3.90 13.78
CA SER A 10 7.94 4.57 14.20
C SER A 10 6.72 3.73 13.87
N GLN A 11 5.63 3.98 14.60
CA GLN A 11 4.31 3.45 14.28
C GLN A 11 3.24 4.47 14.66
N GLU A 12 2.30 4.70 13.76
CA GLU A 12 1.23 5.69 13.92
C GLU A 12 -0.11 5.12 13.46
N SER A 13 -1.18 5.45 14.20
CA SER A 13 -2.56 5.18 13.76
C SER A 13 -2.99 6.30 12.82
N ILE A 14 -3.18 6.00 11.54
CA ILE A 14 -3.49 7.00 10.50
C ILE A 14 -4.98 7.06 10.15
N ALA A 15 -5.75 6.06 10.58
CA ALA A 15 -7.21 5.96 10.50
C ALA A 15 -7.68 4.87 11.48
N ALA A 16 -8.98 4.71 11.71
CA ALA A 16 -9.51 3.71 12.62
C ALA A 16 -9.07 2.28 12.24
N GLY A 17 -8.18 1.71 13.05
CA GLY A 17 -7.63 0.37 12.84
C GLY A 17 -6.64 0.27 11.66
N ILE A 18 -6.15 1.39 11.13
CA ILE A 18 -5.13 1.47 10.08
C ILE A 18 -3.85 2.07 10.66
N TYR A 19 -2.73 1.36 10.49
CA TYR A 19 -1.45 1.74 11.06
C TYR A 19 -0.40 1.90 9.96
N SER A 20 0.41 2.95 10.10
CA SER A 20 1.65 3.17 9.34
C SER A 20 2.82 2.75 10.22
N LEU A 21 3.62 1.80 9.76
CA LEU A 21 4.76 1.22 10.48
C LEU A 21 6.02 1.39 9.63
N VAL A 22 7.03 2.06 10.18
CA VAL A 22 8.34 2.23 9.54
C VAL A 22 9.36 1.30 10.18
N LEU A 23 10.01 0.49 9.36
CA LEU A 23 11.01 -0.49 9.77
C LEU A 23 12.36 -0.16 9.14
N LYS A 24 13.43 -0.25 9.93
CA LYS A 24 14.82 -0.32 9.43
C LYS A 24 15.09 -1.77 9.00
N VAL A 25 15.51 -1.95 7.76
CA VAL A 25 15.79 -3.26 7.15
C VAL A 25 17.08 -3.21 6.32
N SER A 26 17.73 -4.36 6.15
CA SER A 26 18.96 -4.45 5.33
C SER A 26 18.68 -4.46 3.82
N PHE A 27 17.48 -4.87 3.41
CA PHE A 27 17.12 -5.11 2.02
C PHE A 27 16.33 -3.97 1.36
N ALA A 28 16.33 -2.77 1.94
CA ALA A 28 15.52 -1.64 1.45
C ALA A 28 15.88 -1.24 0.00
N GLU A 29 17.14 -1.38 -0.38
CA GLU A 29 17.63 -1.10 -1.74
C GLU A 29 17.13 -2.09 -2.80
N ASP A 30 16.84 -3.32 -2.40
CA ASP A 30 16.36 -4.38 -3.29
C ASP A 30 14.85 -4.32 -3.55
N VAL A 31 14.13 -3.42 -2.87
CA VAL A 31 12.68 -3.34 -2.95
C VAL A 31 12.26 -2.75 -4.30
N ILE A 32 11.39 -3.49 -4.99
CA ILE A 32 10.69 -3.05 -6.19
C ILE A 32 9.22 -2.74 -5.83
N PRO A 33 8.61 -1.67 -6.38
CA PRO A 33 7.22 -1.32 -6.12
C PRO A 33 6.26 -2.50 -6.33
N GLY A 34 5.29 -2.66 -5.42
CA GLY A 34 4.33 -3.78 -5.43
C GLY A 34 4.79 -5.05 -4.71
N GLN A 35 6.04 -5.12 -4.24
CA GLN A 35 6.47 -6.20 -3.37
C GLN A 35 5.88 -6.08 -1.96
N PHE A 36 6.00 -7.16 -1.20
CA PHE A 36 5.51 -7.26 0.16
C PHE A 36 6.56 -7.90 1.08
N VAL A 37 6.32 -7.82 2.38
CA VAL A 37 7.09 -8.56 3.39
C VAL A 37 6.18 -9.48 4.18
N SER A 38 6.74 -10.55 4.73
CA SER A 38 6.07 -11.41 5.69
C SER A 38 6.50 -11.03 7.10
N LEU A 39 5.58 -10.54 7.91
CA LEU A 39 5.81 -10.22 9.32
C LEU A 39 5.42 -11.38 10.22
N TYR A 40 6.29 -11.72 11.15
CA TYR A 40 6.09 -12.83 12.09
C TYR A 40 5.66 -12.30 13.46
N SER A 41 4.67 -12.98 14.04
CA SER A 41 4.21 -12.73 15.41
C SER A 41 5.22 -13.24 16.42
N ARG A 42 5.35 -12.55 17.55
CA ARG A 42 6.16 -12.99 18.69
C ARG A 42 5.45 -14.10 19.48
N ASP A 43 4.15 -14.25 19.30
CA ASP A 43 3.39 -15.32 19.93
C ASP A 43 3.56 -16.63 19.14
N ALA A 44 4.23 -17.59 19.75
CA ALA A 44 4.55 -18.88 19.15
C ALA A 44 3.31 -19.69 18.69
N SER A 45 2.11 -19.39 19.20
CA SER A 45 0.88 -20.03 18.71
C SER A 45 0.46 -19.55 17.31
N ARG A 46 1.05 -18.44 16.81
CA ARG A 46 0.75 -17.82 15.52
C ARG A 46 1.84 -18.11 14.49
N LEU A 47 1.92 -19.37 14.06
CA LEU A 47 2.96 -19.87 13.17
C LEU A 47 3.03 -19.18 11.80
N LEU A 48 1.89 -18.80 11.21
CA LEU A 48 1.85 -18.21 9.86
C LEU A 48 2.18 -16.71 9.89
N PRO A 49 3.08 -16.23 9.01
CA PRO A 49 3.34 -14.80 8.90
C PRO A 49 2.18 -14.05 8.26
N ARG A 50 2.18 -12.73 8.41
CA ARG A 50 1.20 -11.84 7.77
C ARG A 50 1.89 -11.15 6.60
N PRO A 51 1.47 -11.43 5.36
CA PRO A 51 1.99 -10.71 4.21
C PRO A 51 1.43 -9.29 4.21
N ILE A 52 2.31 -8.29 4.24
CA ILE A 52 1.96 -6.87 4.22
C ILE A 52 2.72 -6.20 3.08
N SER A 53 2.00 -5.56 2.18
CA SER A 53 2.57 -4.82 1.07
C SER A 53 3.46 -3.68 1.55
N ILE A 54 4.57 -3.47 0.85
CA ILE A 54 5.45 -2.33 1.09
C ILE A 54 4.79 -1.09 0.46
N CYS A 55 4.52 -0.08 1.27
CA CYS A 55 3.96 1.20 0.83
C CYS A 55 5.02 2.01 0.08
N GLU A 56 6.19 2.12 0.69
CA GLU A 56 7.38 2.81 0.17
C GLU A 56 8.66 2.24 0.80
N SER A 57 9.79 2.46 0.13
CA SER A 57 11.13 2.17 0.64
C SER A 57 12.06 3.37 0.43
N SER A 58 12.98 3.56 1.36
CA SER A 58 14.09 4.50 1.25
C SER A 58 15.41 3.71 1.31
N PRO A 59 16.08 3.50 0.16
CA PRO A 59 17.39 2.85 0.13
C PRO A 59 18.45 3.60 0.94
N GLU A 60 18.46 4.93 0.86
CA GLU A 60 19.43 5.78 1.58
C GLU A 60 19.28 5.66 3.09
N GLU A 61 18.03 5.65 3.58
CA GLU A 61 17.76 5.49 5.00
C GLU A 61 17.73 4.01 5.42
N GLY A 62 17.79 3.06 4.49
CA GLY A 62 17.63 1.63 4.77
C GLY A 62 16.28 1.30 5.42
N THR A 63 15.19 1.93 4.98
CA THR A 63 13.86 1.79 5.60
C THR A 63 12.80 1.32 4.62
N ILE A 64 11.77 0.69 5.17
CA ILE A 64 10.50 0.44 4.48
C ILE A 64 9.35 0.95 5.34
N ARG A 65 8.31 1.46 4.69
CA ARG A 65 7.03 1.79 5.34
C ARG A 65 5.98 0.79 4.93
N LEU A 66 5.27 0.28 5.92
CA LEU A 66 4.14 -0.63 5.76
C LEU A 66 2.87 0.10 6.20
N VAL A 67 1.79 -0.09 5.48
CA VAL A 67 0.47 0.39 5.90
C VAL A 67 -0.50 -0.79 5.89
N TYR A 68 -1.12 -1.05 7.04
CA TYR A 68 -1.94 -2.24 7.21
C TYR A 68 -3.15 -1.98 8.10
N ARG A 69 -4.15 -2.86 7.97
CA ARG A 69 -5.36 -2.86 8.79
C ARG A 69 -5.29 -3.95 9.86
N ILE A 70 -5.79 -3.64 11.06
CA ILE A 70 -6.09 -4.67 12.06
C ILE A 70 -7.22 -5.56 11.53
N ALA A 71 -6.92 -6.84 11.34
CA ALA A 71 -7.83 -7.84 10.80
C ALA A 71 -7.88 -9.13 11.65
N GLY A 72 -7.02 -9.22 12.66
CA GLY A 72 -6.98 -10.35 13.58
C GLY A 72 -5.85 -10.20 14.60
N ALA A 73 -5.64 -11.23 15.40
CA ALA A 73 -4.73 -11.17 16.55
C ALA A 73 -3.29 -10.81 16.19
N GLY A 74 -2.79 -11.22 15.01
CA GLY A 74 -1.42 -10.89 14.57
C GLY A 74 -1.24 -9.42 14.22
N THR A 75 -2.13 -8.83 13.41
CA THR A 75 -2.02 -7.39 13.11
C THR A 75 -2.42 -6.51 14.30
N SER A 76 -3.26 -7.00 15.20
CA SER A 76 -3.53 -6.33 16.49
C SER A 76 -2.33 -6.36 17.44
N GLU A 77 -1.46 -7.36 17.34
CA GLU A 77 -0.19 -7.38 18.07
C GLU A 77 0.77 -6.35 17.48
N PHE A 78 0.91 -6.33 16.15
CA PHE A 78 1.81 -5.40 15.48
C PHE A 78 1.44 -3.93 15.75
N SER A 79 0.15 -3.62 15.88
CA SER A 79 -0.31 -2.25 16.14
C SER A 79 0.08 -1.69 17.49
N LYS A 80 0.66 -2.52 18.37
CA LYS A 80 1.15 -2.14 19.69
C LYS A 80 2.66 -1.94 19.74
N LEU A 81 3.36 -2.20 18.64
CA LEU A 81 4.79 -1.99 18.54
C LEU A 81 5.15 -0.51 18.72
N ILE A 82 6.24 -0.25 19.42
CA ILE A 82 6.78 1.10 19.62
C ILE A 82 8.19 1.22 19.06
N ALA A 83 8.66 2.45 18.88
CA ALA A 83 10.02 2.73 18.40
C ALA A 83 11.09 2.03 19.25
N GLY A 84 12.10 1.48 18.58
CA GLY A 84 13.20 0.72 19.19
C GLY A 84 12.93 -0.78 19.37
N GLU A 85 11.68 -1.23 19.27
CA GLU A 85 11.35 -2.64 19.32
C GLU A 85 11.78 -3.40 18.05
N LYS A 86 11.87 -4.73 18.15
CA LYS A 86 12.23 -5.58 17.01
C LYS A 86 11.07 -6.47 16.55
N ILE A 87 10.97 -6.69 15.25
CA ILE A 87 10.01 -7.63 14.65
C ILE A 87 10.73 -8.48 13.61
N GLU A 88 10.41 -9.77 13.57
CA GLU A 88 10.96 -10.67 12.56
C GLU A 88 10.23 -10.45 11.23
N VAL A 89 11.02 -10.18 10.19
CA VAL A 89 10.55 -9.89 8.83
C VAL A 89 11.26 -10.80 7.82
N LEU A 90 10.52 -11.22 6.81
CA LEU A 90 11.06 -11.89 5.63
C LEU A 90 10.71 -11.06 4.40
N GLY A 91 11.72 -10.59 3.67
CA GLY A 91 11.52 -9.67 2.55
C GLY A 91 12.76 -9.41 1.68
N PRO A 92 12.59 -8.63 0.60
CA PRO A 92 11.29 -8.40 -0.04
C PRO A 92 10.80 -9.69 -0.73
N LEU A 93 9.49 -9.78 -0.96
CA LEU A 93 8.80 -10.92 -1.58
C LEU A 93 7.91 -10.46 -2.75
N GLY A 94 7.70 -11.36 -3.72
CA GLY A 94 6.87 -11.10 -4.90
C GLY A 94 7.66 -10.48 -6.06
N ASN A 95 7.00 -10.32 -7.21
CA ASN A 95 7.63 -9.82 -8.44
C ASN A 95 7.54 -8.29 -8.58
N GLY A 96 6.63 -7.64 -7.85
CA GLY A 96 6.35 -6.21 -8.01
C GLY A 96 5.53 -5.87 -9.27
N PHE A 97 5.31 -4.58 -9.48
CA PHE A 97 4.71 -4.03 -10.69
C PHE A 97 5.79 -3.77 -11.76
N PRO A 98 5.46 -3.95 -13.06
CA PRO A 98 6.39 -3.72 -14.17
C PRO A 98 6.57 -2.22 -14.48
N VAL A 99 6.89 -1.40 -13.47
CA VAL A 99 6.97 0.07 -13.60
C VAL A 99 7.99 0.54 -14.64
N LYS A 100 9.06 -0.23 -14.87
CA LYS A 100 10.08 0.09 -15.89
C LYS A 100 9.57 -0.10 -17.32
N GLU A 101 8.70 -1.07 -17.54
CA GLU A 101 8.14 -1.37 -18.87
C GLU A 101 7.18 -0.28 -19.33
N TYR A 102 6.44 0.30 -18.38
CA TYR A 102 5.39 1.30 -18.65
C TYR A 102 5.76 2.70 -18.14
N ALA A 103 7.05 2.98 -17.95
CA ALA A 103 7.52 4.25 -17.38
C ALA A 103 7.04 5.47 -18.16
N GLU A 104 6.90 5.34 -19.50
CA GLU A 104 6.48 6.39 -20.44
C GLU A 104 5.01 6.27 -20.89
N SER A 105 4.25 5.31 -20.35
CA SER A 105 2.83 5.16 -20.66
C SER A 105 1.98 6.06 -19.77
N ARG A 106 0.76 6.41 -20.18
CA ARG A 106 -0.21 7.00 -19.26
C ARG A 106 -0.77 5.92 -18.35
N VAL A 107 -0.35 5.91 -17.09
CA VAL A 107 -0.72 4.87 -16.13
C VAL A 107 -1.81 5.35 -15.17
N LEU A 108 -2.89 4.57 -15.06
CA LEU A 108 -3.89 4.74 -14.02
C LEU A 108 -3.64 3.77 -12.86
N LEU A 109 -3.41 4.32 -11.69
CA LEU A 109 -3.19 3.59 -10.44
C LEU A 109 -4.54 3.45 -9.71
N VAL A 110 -5.14 2.27 -9.74
CA VAL A 110 -6.48 2.01 -9.15
C VAL A 110 -6.39 1.26 -7.83
N GLY A 111 -6.66 1.96 -6.73
CA GLY A 111 -6.54 1.43 -5.37
C GLY A 111 -7.89 1.27 -4.66
N GLY A 112 -8.06 0.19 -3.90
CA GLY A 112 -9.23 -0.02 -3.04
C GLY A 112 -8.83 -0.36 -1.61
N GLY A 113 -9.21 0.49 -0.65
CA GLY A 113 -8.92 0.27 0.76
C GLY A 113 -7.44 -0.01 1.02
N ILE A 114 -7.11 -1.12 1.70
CA ILE A 114 -5.71 -1.44 2.06
C ILE A 114 -4.87 -1.91 0.86
N GLY A 115 -5.44 -1.93 -0.35
CA GLY A 115 -4.69 -2.08 -1.60
C GLY A 115 -4.09 -0.78 -2.12
N ILE A 116 -4.44 0.38 -1.56
CA ILE A 116 -3.91 1.68 -1.95
C ILE A 116 -2.40 1.83 -1.65
N PRO A 117 -1.90 1.48 -0.44
CA PRO A 117 -0.49 1.68 -0.08
C PRO A 117 0.56 1.21 -1.10
N PRO A 118 0.52 -0.02 -1.66
CA PRO A 118 1.54 -0.46 -2.62
C PRO A 118 1.60 0.37 -3.91
N LEU A 119 0.55 1.12 -4.24
CA LEU A 119 0.51 1.94 -5.46
C LEU A 119 1.31 3.24 -5.31
N LEU A 120 1.56 3.71 -4.07
CA LEU A 120 2.33 4.92 -3.81
C LEU A 120 3.76 4.80 -4.33
N SER A 121 4.46 3.72 -3.98
CA SER A 121 5.81 3.46 -4.51
C SER A 121 5.85 3.28 -6.03
N CYS A 122 4.74 2.85 -6.65
CA CYS A 122 4.66 2.74 -8.11
C CYS A 122 4.65 4.11 -8.77
N ALA A 123 3.87 5.05 -8.22
CA ALA A 123 3.75 6.40 -8.75
C ALA A 123 5.11 7.11 -8.87
N ARG A 124 5.98 6.98 -7.87
CA ARG A 124 7.33 7.58 -7.88
C ARG A 124 8.23 7.11 -9.02
N LYS A 125 7.88 6.01 -9.70
CA LYS A 125 8.65 5.43 -10.81
C LYS A 125 7.99 5.64 -12.18
N LEU A 126 6.89 6.38 -12.25
CA LEU A 126 6.11 6.62 -13.47
C LEU A 126 6.09 8.12 -13.81
N THR A 127 6.09 8.47 -15.09
CA THR A 127 6.10 9.86 -15.56
C THR A 127 4.67 10.43 -15.66
N ASP A 128 3.84 9.88 -16.55
CA ASP A 128 2.41 10.24 -16.70
C ASP A 128 1.53 9.26 -15.90
N LYS A 129 0.96 9.77 -14.82
CA LYS A 129 0.27 8.95 -13.81
C LYS A 129 -0.89 9.69 -13.19
N THR A 130 -1.91 8.94 -12.80
CA THR A 130 -3.07 9.44 -12.07
C THR A 130 -3.57 8.35 -11.13
N PHE A 131 -4.07 8.73 -9.96
CA PHE A 131 -4.70 7.80 -9.04
C PHE A 131 -6.22 7.81 -9.18
N ALA A 132 -6.84 6.64 -9.07
CA ALA A 132 -8.23 6.51 -8.70
C ALA A 132 -8.30 5.62 -7.46
N VAL A 133 -8.87 6.12 -6.36
CA VAL A 133 -8.88 5.42 -5.07
C VAL A 133 -10.27 5.35 -4.47
N GLY A 134 -10.62 4.16 -3.97
CA GLY A 134 -11.90 3.90 -3.30
C GLY A 134 -11.73 3.57 -1.82
N TYR A 135 -12.49 4.26 -0.97
CA TYR A 135 -12.61 4.00 0.46
C TYR A 135 -14.06 3.64 0.81
N ARG A 136 -14.28 3.10 2.02
CA ARG A 136 -15.64 2.93 2.55
C ARG A 136 -16.23 4.27 2.98
N SER A 137 -15.57 4.89 3.95
CA SER A 137 -15.94 6.20 4.52
C SER A 137 -14.66 6.95 4.86
N GLU A 138 -13.92 6.47 5.85
CA GLU A 138 -12.68 7.09 6.30
C GLU A 138 -11.55 6.91 5.28
N THR A 139 -10.89 8.02 4.96
CA THR A 139 -9.78 8.10 4.01
C THR A 139 -8.44 8.20 4.73
N TYR A 140 -7.39 7.69 4.10
CA TYR A 140 -6.02 7.76 4.62
C TYR A 140 -5.04 7.85 3.45
N LEU A 141 -3.82 8.36 3.70
CA LEU A 141 -2.78 8.57 2.68
C LEU A 141 -3.12 9.57 1.56
N LEU A 142 -4.22 10.33 1.64
CA LEU A 142 -4.58 11.27 0.57
C LEU A 142 -3.47 12.28 0.27
N ALA A 143 -2.91 12.90 1.31
CA ALA A 143 -1.79 13.83 1.15
C ALA A 143 -0.55 13.17 0.51
N ASP A 144 -0.23 11.93 0.90
CA ASP A 144 0.87 11.17 0.27
C ASP A 144 0.59 10.97 -1.23
N LEU A 145 -0.63 10.60 -1.61
CA LEU A 145 -1.00 10.36 -3.01
C LEU A 145 -1.04 11.65 -3.85
N GLU A 146 -1.62 12.72 -3.29
CA GLU A 146 -1.75 14.04 -3.92
C GLU A 146 -0.39 14.70 -4.14
N SER A 147 0.60 14.39 -3.29
CA SER A 147 1.98 14.85 -3.49
C SER A 147 2.65 14.24 -4.72
N GLU A 148 2.16 13.10 -5.21
CA GLU A 148 2.74 12.37 -6.33
C GLU A 148 2.00 12.63 -7.65
N ALA A 149 0.67 12.75 -7.62
CA ALA A 149 -0.16 12.91 -8.80
C ALA A 149 -1.59 13.38 -8.48
N THR A 150 -2.37 13.69 -9.51
CA THR A 150 -3.82 13.90 -9.38
C THR A 150 -4.50 12.65 -8.82
N VAL A 151 -5.42 12.84 -7.87
CA VAL A 151 -6.15 11.76 -7.19
C VAL A 151 -7.65 11.93 -7.37
N HIS A 152 -8.28 10.94 -8.00
CA HIS A 152 -9.73 10.81 -8.06
C HIS A 152 -10.20 9.91 -6.91
N VAL A 153 -10.98 10.47 -6.00
CA VAL A 153 -11.44 9.77 -4.79
C VAL A 153 -12.89 9.34 -4.93
N ALA A 154 -13.20 8.13 -4.46
CA ALA A 154 -14.56 7.66 -4.23
C ALA A 154 -14.74 7.15 -2.80
N THR A 155 -15.91 7.41 -2.22
CA THR A 155 -16.33 6.87 -0.91
C THR A 155 -17.71 6.23 -1.05
N GLU A 156 -17.92 5.05 -0.44
CA GLU A 156 -19.20 4.32 -0.55
C GLU A 156 -20.38 5.14 -0.02
N ASP A 157 -20.15 5.98 1.00
CA ASP A 157 -21.15 6.86 1.61
C ASP A 157 -21.19 8.28 1.03
N GLY A 158 -20.29 8.62 0.09
CA GLY A 158 -20.17 9.95 -0.48
C GLY A 158 -19.61 11.02 0.46
N SER A 159 -18.98 10.62 1.57
CA SER A 159 -18.35 11.55 2.52
C SER A 159 -17.19 12.36 1.90
N LEU A 160 -16.52 11.82 0.89
CA LEU A 160 -15.49 12.51 0.11
C LEU A 160 -15.43 12.03 -1.34
N GLY A 161 -15.29 12.97 -2.28
CA GLY A 161 -15.16 12.69 -3.70
C GLY A 161 -16.45 12.16 -4.33
N THR A 162 -16.33 11.22 -5.26
CA THR A 162 -17.47 10.61 -5.96
C THR A 162 -18.19 9.60 -5.05
N PRO A 163 -19.51 9.73 -4.82
CA PRO A 163 -20.26 8.71 -4.10
C PRO A 163 -20.27 7.38 -4.86
N GLY A 164 -19.98 6.29 -4.16
CA GLY A 164 -19.93 4.94 -4.73
C GLY A 164 -18.52 4.34 -4.65
N ASN A 165 -18.06 3.72 -5.72
CA ASN A 165 -16.76 3.04 -5.75
C ASN A 165 -15.80 3.67 -6.78
N VAL A 166 -14.57 3.17 -6.80
CA VAL A 166 -13.49 3.73 -7.63
C VAL A 166 -13.82 3.78 -9.13
N LEU A 167 -14.65 2.86 -9.63
CA LEU A 167 -15.07 2.87 -11.04
C LEU A 167 -16.03 4.03 -11.34
N ASP A 168 -16.81 4.46 -10.35
CA ASP A 168 -17.71 5.59 -10.49
C ASP A 168 -16.90 6.89 -10.59
N ALA A 169 -15.84 7.04 -9.80
CA ALA A 169 -14.89 8.16 -9.93
C ALA A 169 -14.20 8.17 -11.30
N ILE A 170 -13.70 7.02 -11.77
CA ILE A 170 -13.07 6.90 -13.10
C ILE A 170 -14.02 7.34 -14.22
N LYS A 171 -15.30 6.94 -14.13
CA LYS A 171 -16.33 7.31 -15.12
C LYS A 171 -16.71 8.78 -15.04
N ALA A 172 -16.91 9.31 -13.84
CA ALA A 172 -17.34 10.69 -13.61
C ALA A 172 -16.32 11.68 -14.19
N ASP A 173 -15.04 11.41 -13.98
CA ASP A 173 -13.96 12.31 -14.40
C ASP A 173 -13.40 11.97 -15.79
N GLY A 174 -13.94 10.94 -16.45
CA GLY A 174 -13.55 10.55 -17.80
C GLY A 174 -12.07 10.16 -17.92
N VAL A 175 -11.52 9.52 -16.89
CA VAL A 175 -10.09 9.23 -16.78
C VAL A 175 -9.65 8.27 -17.88
N LYS A 176 -8.61 8.63 -18.62
CA LYS A 176 -8.03 7.82 -19.70
C LYS A 176 -6.64 7.34 -19.32
N ALA A 177 -6.30 6.12 -19.70
CA ALA A 177 -4.98 5.55 -19.51
C ALA A 177 -4.68 4.48 -20.56
N ASP A 178 -3.40 4.27 -20.82
CA ASP A 178 -2.90 3.19 -21.67
C ASP A 178 -2.79 1.88 -20.87
N VAL A 179 -2.48 2.00 -19.57
CA VAL A 179 -2.23 0.87 -18.66
C VAL A 179 -2.85 1.13 -17.29
N ILE A 180 -3.40 0.09 -16.67
CA ILE A 180 -3.95 0.13 -15.32
C ILE A 180 -3.07 -0.74 -14.41
N PHE A 181 -2.55 -0.15 -13.33
CA PHE A 181 -2.05 -0.92 -12.19
C PHE A 181 -3.09 -0.87 -11.09
N SER A 182 -3.54 -2.04 -10.63
CA SER A 182 -4.62 -2.10 -9.65
C SER A 182 -4.29 -2.98 -8.45
N CYS A 183 -4.72 -2.55 -7.28
CA CYS A 183 -4.61 -3.31 -6.05
C CYS A 183 -5.79 -3.02 -5.12
N GLY A 184 -6.48 -4.07 -4.68
CA GLY A 184 -7.65 -3.92 -3.83
C GLY A 184 -8.49 -5.18 -3.73
N PRO A 185 -9.74 -5.07 -3.26
CA PRO A 185 -10.64 -6.21 -3.08
C PRO A 185 -10.92 -6.95 -4.40
N LYS A 186 -11.11 -8.28 -4.31
CA LYS A 186 -11.43 -9.12 -5.49
C LYS A 186 -12.60 -8.59 -6.35
N PRO A 187 -13.71 -8.07 -5.78
CA PRO A 187 -14.79 -7.50 -6.58
C PRO A 187 -14.32 -6.33 -7.46
N MET A 188 -13.48 -5.44 -6.93
CA MET A 188 -12.92 -4.30 -7.66
C MET A 188 -12.05 -4.77 -8.84
N LEU A 189 -11.12 -5.70 -8.57
CA LEU A 189 -10.22 -6.23 -9.61
C LEU A 189 -10.98 -6.96 -10.73
N ARG A 190 -12.09 -7.63 -10.40
CA ARG A 190 -12.95 -8.27 -11.40
C ARG A 190 -13.65 -7.25 -12.29
N ALA A 191 -14.16 -6.18 -11.70
CA ALA A 191 -14.90 -5.16 -12.42
C ALA A 191 -14.00 -4.29 -13.33
N LEU A 192 -12.72 -4.15 -13.01
CA LEU A 192 -11.72 -3.51 -13.90
C LEU A 192 -11.35 -4.34 -15.13
N LYS A 193 -11.51 -5.66 -15.07
CA LYS A 193 -11.15 -6.58 -16.16
C LYS A 193 -12.29 -6.76 -17.17
N ALA A 194 -13.52 -6.40 -16.79
CA ALA A 194 -14.74 -6.57 -17.58
C ALA A 194 -14.89 -5.44 -18.61
#